data_AF-A0A914D4W7-F1
#
_entry.id   AF-A0A914D4W7-F1
#
_cell.length_a   1.000
_cell.length_b   1.000
_cell.length_c   1.000
_cell.angle_alpha   90.00
_cell.angle_beta   90.00
_cell.angle_gamma   90.00
#
_symmetry.space_group_name_H-M   'P 1'
#
loop_
_entity.id
_entity.type
_entity.pdbx_description
1 polymer ?
#
loop_
_entity_poly.entity_id
_entity_poly.type
_entity_poly.pdbx_seq_one_letter_code
_entity_poly.pdbx_strand_id
1 'polypeptide(L)'
;MCKLLLDKQDYIEELRNENYDIGLTSIYDSCGIGLFHVLGIKSTAMYSATHLSDPVIWTFGLPMSPSYLSDWLNWQGVGEKMNFLHRLNNIIFMTKLAFKLEYLNKGEQQVFEDRYPNFPNDQRVKAFITHSGLNSYIEAAHAGVPLVTIPLFTDQSYNANAAIFAGMAILLRKNNITKKSIAYALEEVLHNSKYLQNAKEISKLLANSPMKPQEIFVKHVELAARFPNISSYLQLASTELGMWTYFCMDKAWNEISLEALVKIVDNFPKRLKACIDANGVHFE
;
A
#
# COMPACT_ATOMS: atom_id res chain seq x y z
N MET A 1 7.91 -7.12 -28.38
CA MET A 1 6.68 -6.43 -28.82
C MET A 1 7.00 -5.00 -29.25
N CYS A 2 7.65 -4.19 -28.39
CA CYS A 2 7.95 -2.78 -28.66
C CYS A 2 8.60 -2.50 -30.03
N LYS A 3 9.64 -3.26 -30.41
CA LYS A 3 10.29 -3.15 -31.72
C LYS A 3 9.32 -3.31 -32.90
N LEU A 4 8.44 -4.32 -32.85
CA LEU A 4 7.46 -4.57 -33.92
C LEU A 4 6.45 -3.43 -34.10
N LEU A 5 6.12 -2.73 -32.99
CA LEU A 5 5.25 -1.56 -33.03
C LEU A 5 5.98 -0.36 -33.64
N LEU A 6 7.23 -0.14 -33.23
CA LEU A 6 8.06 0.95 -33.76
C LEU A 6 8.51 0.73 -35.21
N ASP A 7 8.54 -0.50 -35.71
CA ASP A 7 8.84 -0.79 -37.11
C ASP A 7 7.70 -0.33 -38.05
N LYS A 8 6.47 -0.17 -37.54
CA LYS A 8 5.31 0.33 -38.31
C LYS A 8 5.24 1.86 -38.28
N GLN A 9 6.13 2.53 -39.02
CA GLN A 9 6.21 3.99 -39.05
C GLN A 9 4.91 4.67 -39.49
N ASP A 10 4.20 4.13 -40.48
CA ASP A 10 2.91 4.67 -40.95
C ASP A 10 1.89 4.79 -39.81
N TYR A 11 1.87 3.81 -38.91
CA TYR A 11 0.99 3.80 -37.74
C TYR A 11 1.44 4.80 -36.66
N ILE A 12 2.75 4.99 -36.49
CA ILE A 12 3.28 6.00 -35.56
C ILE A 12 2.95 7.41 -36.05
N GLU A 13 3.01 7.67 -37.35
CA GLU A 13 2.64 8.96 -37.94
C GLU A 13 1.13 9.21 -37.81
N GLU A 14 0.30 8.20 -38.04
CA GLU A 14 -1.14 8.26 -37.77
C GLU A 14 -1.42 8.66 -36.32
N LEU A 15 -0.81 7.96 -35.36
CA LEU A 15 -0.96 8.28 -33.93
C LEU A 15 -0.44 9.68 -33.56
N ARG A 16 0.60 10.17 -34.25
CA ARG A 16 1.11 11.53 -34.04
C ARG A 16 0.13 12.58 -34.56
N ASN A 17 -0.54 12.31 -35.68
CA ASN A 17 -1.50 13.22 -36.29
C ASN A 17 -2.79 13.38 -35.47
N GLU A 18 -3.12 12.40 -34.63
CA GLU A 18 -4.26 12.45 -33.71
C GLU A 18 -4.09 13.46 -32.55
N ASN A 19 -2.87 13.94 -32.28
CA ASN A 19 -2.57 14.98 -31.27
C ASN A 19 -3.12 14.69 -29.86
N TYR A 20 -2.76 13.53 -29.30
CA TYR A 20 -3.20 13.15 -27.95
C TYR A 20 -2.65 14.07 -26.85
N ASP A 21 -3.52 14.48 -25.92
CA ASP A 21 -3.15 15.30 -24.77
C ASP A 21 -2.50 14.50 -23.63
N ILE A 22 -2.89 13.23 -23.45
CA ILE A 22 -2.50 12.38 -22.31
C ILE A 22 -2.22 10.94 -22.77
N GLY A 23 -1.08 10.40 -22.35
CA GLY A 23 -0.70 8.99 -22.55
C GLY A 23 -0.93 8.17 -21.28
N LEU A 24 -1.65 7.05 -21.40
CA LEU A 24 -1.90 6.13 -20.29
C LEU A 24 -1.32 4.76 -20.61
N THR A 25 -0.41 4.27 -19.77
CA THR A 25 0.15 2.92 -19.92
C THR A 25 0.08 2.14 -18.61
N SER A 26 0.10 0.81 -18.71
CA SER A 26 0.26 -0.06 -17.55
C SER A 26 1.68 0.08 -16.99
N ILE A 27 1.84 -0.02 -15.67
CA ILE A 27 3.18 -0.10 -15.02
C ILE A 27 4.03 -1.28 -15.51
N TYR A 28 3.39 -2.31 -16.09
CA TYR A 28 4.05 -3.50 -16.63
C TYR A 28 4.45 -3.36 -18.10
N ASP A 29 4.08 -2.25 -18.76
CA ASP A 29 4.40 -1.96 -20.15
C ASP A 29 5.23 -0.67 -20.25
N SER A 30 6.56 -0.85 -20.19
CA SER A 30 7.56 0.20 -20.32
C SER A 30 7.64 0.80 -21.72
N CYS A 31 7.28 0.03 -22.77
CA CYS A 31 7.26 0.52 -24.14
C CYS A 31 6.30 1.70 -24.33
N GLY A 32 5.16 1.68 -23.62
CA GLY A 32 4.17 2.74 -23.67
C GLY A 32 4.75 4.12 -23.32
N ILE A 33 5.61 4.21 -22.30
CA ILE A 33 6.27 5.48 -21.93
C ILE A 33 7.11 6.01 -23.09
N GLY A 34 7.93 5.16 -23.70
CA GLY A 34 8.79 5.60 -24.79
C GLY A 34 8.01 5.98 -26.03
N LEU A 35 6.92 5.28 -26.31
CA LEU A 35 6.01 5.64 -27.39
C LEU A 35 5.41 7.04 -27.17
N PHE A 36 4.96 7.36 -25.95
CA PHE A 36 4.41 8.69 -25.64
C PHE A 36 5.43 9.80 -25.87
N HIS A 37 6.70 9.54 -25.52
CA HIS A 37 7.79 10.49 -25.79
C HIS A 37 8.00 10.71 -27.29
N VAL A 38 8.00 9.64 -28.10
CA VAL A 38 8.13 9.70 -29.57
C VAL A 38 6.95 10.41 -30.23
N LEU A 39 5.76 10.29 -29.66
CA LEU A 39 4.55 10.98 -30.10
C LEU A 39 4.50 12.44 -29.63
N GLY A 40 5.42 12.88 -28.76
CA GLY A 40 5.45 14.24 -28.23
C GLY A 40 4.45 14.51 -27.10
N ILE A 41 3.86 13.46 -26.53
CA ILE A 41 2.89 13.56 -25.44
C ILE A 41 3.63 13.87 -24.14
N LYS A 42 3.41 15.07 -23.60
CA LYS A 42 4.11 15.54 -22.39
C LYS A 42 3.48 15.03 -21.09
N SER A 43 2.17 14.81 -21.11
CA SER A 43 1.40 14.37 -19.93
C SER A 43 1.22 12.86 -19.99
N THR A 44 2.00 12.13 -19.20
CA THR A 44 1.93 10.68 -19.15
C THR A 44 1.57 10.21 -17.75
N ALA A 45 0.78 9.15 -17.66
CA ALA A 45 0.49 8.50 -16.40
C ALA A 45 0.59 6.98 -16.57
N MET A 46 1.21 6.34 -15.58
CA MET A 46 1.19 4.89 -15.47
C MET A 46 0.12 4.48 -14.46
N TYR A 47 -0.62 3.42 -14.76
CA TYR A 47 -1.61 2.85 -13.86
C TYR A 47 -1.30 1.40 -13.52
N SER A 48 -1.65 1.01 -12.30
CA SER A 48 -1.64 -0.39 -11.86
C SER A 48 -2.98 -0.72 -11.23
N ALA A 49 -3.56 -1.85 -11.63
CA ALA A 49 -4.74 -2.41 -10.97
C ALA A 49 -4.37 -3.24 -9.72
N THR A 50 -3.10 -3.58 -9.56
CA THR A 50 -2.58 -4.40 -8.46
C THR A 50 -1.46 -3.67 -7.70
N HIS A 51 -1.05 -4.19 -6.54
CA HIS A 51 0.17 -3.74 -5.90
C HIS A 51 1.36 -3.83 -6.86
N LEU A 52 2.19 -2.79 -6.89
CA LEU A 52 3.46 -2.80 -7.61
C LEU A 52 4.32 -3.93 -7.06
N SER A 53 4.56 -4.96 -7.85
CA SER A 53 5.51 -6.01 -7.45
C SER A 53 6.88 -5.41 -7.15
N ASP A 54 7.60 -5.92 -6.15
CA ASP A 54 8.94 -5.48 -5.73
C ASP A 54 9.95 -5.29 -6.89
N PRO A 55 9.96 -6.12 -7.95
CA PRO A 55 10.85 -5.94 -9.09
C PRO A 55 10.48 -4.73 -9.96
N VAL A 56 9.21 -4.35 -9.99
CA VAL A 56 8.73 -3.17 -10.72
C VAL A 56 8.99 -1.91 -9.90
N ILE A 57 8.79 -1.97 -8.58
CA ILE A 57 9.23 -0.95 -7.60
C ILE A 57 10.70 -0.61 -7.83
N TRP A 58 11.56 -1.62 -7.95
CA TRP A 58 12.99 -1.43 -8.24
C TRP A 58 13.28 -0.64 -9.51
N THR A 59 12.51 -0.86 -10.58
CA THR A 59 12.69 -0.12 -11.84
C THR A 59 12.36 1.36 -11.72
N PHE A 60 11.55 1.74 -10.73
CA PHE A 60 11.28 3.14 -10.37
C PHE A 60 12.30 3.73 -9.39
N GLY A 61 13.38 3.00 -9.07
CA GLY A 61 14.42 3.44 -8.12
C GLY A 61 14.01 3.33 -6.65
N LEU A 62 12.97 2.53 -6.36
CA LEU A 62 12.41 2.36 -5.03
C LEU A 62 13.05 1.12 -4.36
N PRO A 63 13.29 1.16 -3.03
CA PRO A 63 13.97 0.07 -2.34
C PRO A 63 13.08 -1.18 -2.22
N MET A 64 13.60 -2.34 -2.60
CA MET A 64 12.95 -3.64 -2.40
C MET A 64 13.35 -4.27 -1.05
N SER A 65 12.43 -5.01 -0.41
CA SER A 65 12.70 -5.77 0.83
C SER A 65 12.36 -7.26 0.68
N PRO A 66 13.05 -7.99 -0.23
CA PRO A 66 12.70 -9.36 -0.60
C PRO A 66 12.92 -10.39 0.52
N SER A 67 13.59 -10.00 1.61
CA SER A 67 13.74 -10.84 2.80
C SER A 67 12.51 -10.85 3.70
N TYR A 68 11.62 -9.87 3.56
CA TYR A 68 10.50 -9.61 4.46
C TYR A 68 9.15 -9.86 3.79
N LEU A 69 8.97 -9.44 2.54
CA LEU A 69 7.73 -9.60 1.78
C LEU A 69 7.89 -10.70 0.72
N SER A 70 6.93 -11.61 0.64
CA SER A 70 6.78 -12.48 -0.53
C SER A 70 5.95 -11.76 -1.59
N ASP A 71 6.44 -11.77 -2.82
CA ASP A 71 5.74 -11.15 -3.96
C ASP A 71 4.73 -12.14 -4.55
N TRP A 72 3.59 -11.63 -5.02
CA TRP A 72 2.55 -12.43 -5.66
C TRP A 72 3.02 -13.10 -6.96
N LEU A 73 4.05 -12.58 -7.62
CA LEU A 73 4.70 -13.20 -8.78
C LEU A 73 5.47 -14.47 -8.41
N ASN A 74 5.82 -14.65 -7.13
CA ASN A 74 6.39 -15.90 -6.63
C ASN A 74 5.27 -16.89 -6.27
N TRP A 75 4.58 -17.40 -7.30
CA TRP A 75 3.47 -18.36 -7.18
C TRP A 75 3.85 -19.66 -6.44
N GLN A 76 5.14 -19.91 -6.17
CA GLN A 76 5.62 -21.11 -5.49
C GLN A 76 5.35 -21.18 -3.97
N GLY A 77 4.36 -20.44 -3.47
CA GLY A 77 3.72 -20.78 -2.19
C GLY A 77 4.52 -20.41 -0.94
N VAL A 78 5.23 -19.29 -0.94
CA VAL A 78 5.64 -18.64 0.31
C VAL A 78 4.42 -17.93 0.90
N GLY A 79 3.68 -18.65 1.74
CA GLY A 79 2.58 -18.08 2.54
C GLY A 79 3.08 -16.94 3.44
N GLU A 80 2.18 -16.33 4.21
CA GLU A 80 2.43 -15.11 5.01
C GLU A 80 3.65 -15.19 5.97
N LYS A 81 4.18 -16.38 6.24
CA LYS A 81 5.38 -16.59 7.07
C LYS A 81 6.46 -17.36 6.30
N MET A 82 7.59 -16.70 6.04
CA MET A 82 8.78 -17.31 5.43
C MET A 82 9.79 -17.75 6.50
N ASN A 83 10.19 -19.04 6.47
CA ASN A 83 11.35 -19.54 7.20
C ASN A 83 12.66 -19.09 6.54
N PHE A 84 13.82 -19.35 7.15
CA PHE A 84 15.12 -18.90 6.63
C PHE A 84 15.39 -19.35 5.18
N LEU A 85 15.15 -20.63 4.86
CA LEU A 85 15.36 -21.17 3.51
C LEU A 85 14.39 -20.57 2.49
N HIS A 86 13.14 -20.36 2.89
CA HIS A 86 12.14 -19.69 2.09
C HIS A 86 12.51 -18.22 1.83
N ARG A 87 13.02 -17.50 2.83
CA ARG A 87 13.53 -16.14 2.64
C ARG A 87 14.71 -16.11 1.68
N LEU A 88 15.65 -17.04 1.82
CA LEU A 88 16.80 -17.15 0.92
C LEU A 88 16.35 -17.43 -0.52
N ASN A 89 15.43 -18.38 -0.70
CA ASN A 89 14.86 -18.69 -2.01
C ASN A 89 14.08 -17.50 -2.58
N ASN A 90 13.32 -16.78 -1.76
CA ASN A 90 12.59 -15.58 -2.17
C ASN A 90 13.57 -14.48 -2.59
N ILE A 91 14.61 -14.20 -1.80
CA ILE A 91 15.66 -13.24 -2.18
C ILE A 91 16.27 -13.63 -3.52
N ILE A 92 16.68 -14.89 -3.71
CA ILE A 92 17.28 -15.35 -4.97
C ILE A 92 16.29 -15.18 -6.14
N PHE A 93 15.04 -15.57 -5.96
CA PHE A 93 14.01 -15.45 -6.99
C PHE A 93 13.75 -13.98 -7.35
N MET A 94 13.53 -13.13 -6.35
CA MET A 94 13.23 -11.72 -6.53
C MET A 94 14.40 -10.96 -7.14
N THR A 95 15.63 -11.23 -6.69
CA THR A 95 16.83 -10.64 -7.30
C THR A 95 16.97 -11.07 -8.77
N LYS A 96 16.79 -12.36 -9.09
CA LYS A 96 16.81 -12.83 -10.48
C LYS A 96 15.71 -12.17 -11.33
N LEU A 97 14.51 -12.04 -10.79
CA LEU A 97 13.38 -11.43 -11.47
C LEU A 97 13.61 -9.94 -11.71
N ALA A 98 14.16 -9.23 -10.72
CA ALA A 98 14.55 -7.83 -10.84
C ALA A 98 15.62 -7.62 -11.91
N PHE A 99 16.70 -8.40 -11.89
CA PHE A 99 17.73 -8.33 -12.95
C PHE A 99 17.18 -8.68 -14.33
N LYS A 100 16.27 -9.65 -14.42
CA LYS A 100 15.62 -10.01 -15.68
C LYS A 100 14.76 -8.87 -16.22
N LEU A 101 13.97 -8.22 -15.37
CA LEU A 101 13.15 -7.07 -15.75
C LEU A 101 14.02 -5.86 -16.10
N GLU A 102 15.08 -5.60 -15.35
CA GLU A 102 16.04 -4.55 -15.66
C GLU A 102 16.72 -4.80 -17.02
N TYR A 103 17.08 -6.05 -17.32
CA TYR A 103 17.64 -6.44 -18.62
C TYR A 103 16.63 -6.23 -19.76
N LEU A 104 15.37 -6.62 -19.55
CA LEU A 104 14.31 -6.40 -20.53
C LEU A 104 14.09 -4.91 -20.78
N ASN A 105 14.01 -4.11 -19.71
CA ASN A 105 13.83 -2.67 -19.80
C ASN A 105 15.02 -1.99 -20.49
N LYS A 106 16.26 -2.43 -20.22
CA LYS A 106 17.44 -1.96 -20.96
C LYS A 106 17.37 -2.32 -22.45
N GLY A 107 16.89 -3.52 -22.78
CA GLY A 107 16.67 -3.93 -24.16
C GLY A 107 15.62 -3.06 -24.86
N GLU A 108 14.53 -2.70 -24.18
CA GLU A 108 13.53 -1.78 -24.73
C GLU A 108 14.09 -0.35 -24.87
N GLN A 109 14.80 0.13 -23.87
CA GLN A 109 15.50 1.42 -23.92
C GLN A 109 16.45 1.51 -25.11
N GLN A 110 17.24 0.47 -25.37
CA GLN A 110 18.13 0.39 -26.54
C GLN A 110 17.36 0.52 -27.86
N VAL A 111 16.19 -0.10 -27.99
CA VAL A 111 15.36 0.02 -29.20
C VAL A 111 14.94 1.48 -29.45
N PHE A 112 14.68 2.26 -28.39
CA PHE A 112 14.39 3.69 -28.52
C PHE A 112 15.64 4.51 -28.82
N GLU A 113 16.75 4.25 -28.14
CA GLU A 113 18.03 4.96 -28.36
C GLU A 113 18.58 4.75 -29.77
N ASP A 114 18.46 3.53 -30.33
CA ASP A 114 18.88 3.20 -31.70
C ASP A 114 18.09 3.99 -32.77
N ARG A 115 16.84 4.36 -32.47
CA ARG A 115 15.92 4.99 -33.44
C ARG A 115 15.71 6.48 -33.21
N TYR A 116 15.85 6.94 -31.98
CA TYR A 116 15.63 8.33 -31.58
C TYR A 116 16.86 8.84 -30.81
N PRO A 117 17.83 9.46 -31.50
CA PRO A 117 18.99 10.05 -30.84
C PRO A 117 18.53 11.17 -29.89
N ASN A 118 18.93 11.09 -28.61
CA ASN A 118 18.51 11.92 -27.47
C ASN A 118 17.25 11.47 -26.71
N PHE A 119 16.83 10.21 -26.83
CA PHE A 119 15.77 9.67 -26.00
C PHE A 119 16.14 9.74 -24.49
N PRO A 120 15.34 10.40 -23.64
CA PRO A 120 15.69 10.62 -22.23
C PRO A 120 15.59 9.33 -21.41
N ASN A 121 16.56 9.12 -20.52
CA ASN A 121 16.45 8.13 -19.46
C ASN A 121 15.43 8.63 -18.42
N ASP A 122 14.21 8.09 -18.40
CA ASP A 122 13.16 8.55 -17.48
C ASP A 122 13.20 7.80 -16.14
N GLN A 123 14.04 8.29 -15.23
CA GLN A 123 14.10 7.83 -13.83
C GLN A 123 13.32 8.73 -12.87
N ARG A 124 12.43 9.60 -13.36
CA ARG A 124 11.97 10.77 -12.59
C ARG A 124 10.50 10.68 -12.27
N VAL A 125 10.13 9.76 -11.38
CA VAL A 125 8.80 9.84 -10.73
C VAL A 125 8.74 11.16 -9.93
N LYS A 126 7.88 12.08 -10.36
CA LYS A 126 7.75 13.41 -9.74
C LYS A 126 6.68 13.48 -8.66
N ALA A 127 5.66 12.62 -8.76
CA ALA A 127 4.56 12.52 -7.82
C ALA A 127 3.96 11.13 -7.91
N PHE A 128 3.42 10.63 -6.81
CA PHE A 128 2.79 9.31 -6.75
C PHE A 128 1.36 9.40 -6.21
N ILE A 129 0.39 8.98 -7.02
CA ILE A 129 -1.02 8.88 -6.59
C ILE A 129 -1.23 7.52 -5.95
N THR A 130 -1.67 7.49 -4.70
CA THR A 130 -1.83 6.25 -3.93
C THR A 130 -2.99 6.34 -2.97
N HIS A 131 -3.60 5.21 -2.61
CA HIS A 131 -4.53 5.13 -1.50
C HIS A 131 -3.88 5.32 -0.11
N SER A 132 -2.55 5.43 -0.04
CA SER A 132 -1.79 5.64 1.20
C SER A 132 -1.79 4.46 2.18
N GLY A 133 -1.83 3.23 1.67
CA GLY A 133 -1.47 2.05 2.47
C GLY A 133 -0.04 2.18 3.01
N LEU A 134 0.24 1.56 4.17
CA LEU A 134 1.51 1.72 4.90
C LEU A 134 2.74 1.47 4.00
N ASN A 135 2.69 0.41 3.18
CA ASN A 135 3.80 0.08 2.26
C ASN A 135 4.05 1.20 1.25
N SER A 136 3.02 1.66 0.53
CA SER A 136 3.15 2.73 -0.45
C SER A 136 3.62 4.05 0.16
N TYR A 137 3.17 4.34 1.39
CA TYR A 137 3.61 5.53 2.11
C TYR A 137 5.11 5.45 2.44
N ILE A 138 5.55 4.35 3.05
CA ILE A 138 6.96 4.15 3.45
C ILE A 138 7.88 4.15 2.23
N GLU A 139 7.47 3.50 1.15
CA GLU A 139 8.21 3.44 -0.11
C GLU A 139 8.41 4.84 -0.72
N ALA A 140 7.34 5.64 -0.82
CA ALA A 140 7.43 7.01 -1.30
C ALA A 140 8.27 7.91 -0.39
N ALA A 141 8.17 7.72 0.93
CA ALA A 141 8.98 8.43 1.91
C ALA A 141 10.47 8.11 1.77
N HIS A 142 10.85 6.85 1.56
CA HIS A 142 12.23 6.46 1.28
C HIS A 142 12.73 7.03 -0.05
N ALA A 143 11.88 7.06 -1.08
CA ALA A 143 12.22 7.59 -2.40
C ALA A 143 12.35 9.11 -2.46
N GLY A 144 11.76 9.82 -1.49
CA GLY A 144 11.65 11.27 -1.53
C GLY A 144 10.71 11.76 -2.62
N VAL A 145 9.64 11.00 -2.89
CA VAL A 145 8.62 11.33 -3.89
C VAL A 145 7.35 11.82 -3.18
N PRO A 146 6.80 12.98 -3.54
CA PRO A 146 5.59 13.50 -2.93
C PRO A 146 4.32 12.73 -3.36
N LEU A 147 3.29 12.77 -2.53
CA LEU A 147 2.10 11.92 -2.64
C LEU A 147 0.81 12.71 -2.94
N VAL A 148 -0.03 12.16 -3.81
CA VAL A 148 -1.46 12.47 -3.85
C VAL A 148 -2.20 11.28 -3.25
N THR A 149 -2.72 11.45 -2.04
CA THR A 149 -3.33 10.37 -1.26
C THR A 149 -4.84 10.32 -1.46
N ILE A 150 -5.36 9.12 -1.70
CA ILE A 150 -6.80 8.83 -1.88
C ILE A 150 -7.23 7.67 -0.96
N PRO A 151 -7.33 7.89 0.37
CA PRO A 151 -7.69 6.84 1.30
C PRO A 151 -9.07 6.25 1.02
N LEU A 152 -9.16 4.93 1.10
CA LEU A 152 -10.39 4.17 0.86
C LEU A 152 -10.95 3.57 2.15
N PHE A 153 -10.13 2.90 2.96
CA PHE A 153 -10.53 2.25 4.22
C PHE A 153 -9.32 1.99 5.14
N THR A 154 -9.56 1.42 6.34
CA THR A 154 -8.52 1.02 7.33
C THR A 154 -7.57 2.14 7.79
N ASP A 155 -6.29 1.82 7.91
CA ASP A 155 -5.13 2.61 8.34
C ASP A 155 -4.73 3.69 7.33
N GLN A 156 -5.26 3.64 6.11
CA GLN A 156 -4.87 4.53 5.01
C GLN A 156 -5.08 6.02 5.33
N SER A 157 -6.16 6.35 6.04
CA SER A 157 -6.42 7.73 6.48
C SER A 157 -5.39 8.22 7.49
N TYR A 158 -4.93 7.33 8.38
CA TYR A 158 -3.89 7.65 9.36
C TYR A 158 -2.55 7.91 8.66
N ASN A 159 -2.14 6.99 7.77
CA ASN A 159 -0.91 7.13 7.00
C ASN A 159 -0.93 8.36 6.09
N ALA A 160 -2.07 8.67 5.46
CA ALA A 160 -2.22 9.87 4.65
C ALA A 160 -2.05 11.14 5.49
N ASN A 161 -2.65 11.19 6.69
CA ASN A 161 -2.46 12.31 7.59
C ASN A 161 -1.00 12.43 8.07
N ALA A 162 -0.30 11.32 8.28
CA ALA A 162 1.14 11.34 8.59
C ALA A 162 1.95 11.94 7.42
N ALA A 163 1.62 11.58 6.17
CA ALA A 163 2.26 12.14 4.99
C ALA A 163 1.97 13.64 4.78
N ILE A 164 0.74 14.09 5.09
CA ILE A 164 0.36 15.51 5.08
C ILE A 164 1.10 16.26 6.19
N PHE A 165 1.19 15.68 7.39
CA PHE A 165 1.91 16.25 8.52
C PHE A 165 3.41 16.40 8.22
N ALA A 166 4.00 15.41 7.57
CA ALA A 166 5.35 15.47 7.01
C ALA A 166 5.48 16.49 5.85
N GLY A 167 4.37 17.10 5.40
CA GLY A 167 4.36 18.13 4.37
C GLY A 167 4.70 17.63 2.97
N MET A 168 4.63 16.32 2.73
CA MET A 168 4.99 15.68 1.45
C MET A 168 3.77 15.19 0.67
N ALA A 169 2.55 15.40 1.17
CA ALA A 169 1.34 14.85 0.56
C ALA A 169 0.14 15.80 0.55
N ILE A 170 -0.75 15.57 -0.42
CA ILE A 170 -2.12 16.09 -0.46
C ILE A 170 -3.12 14.97 -0.25
N LEU A 171 -4.24 15.28 0.42
CA LEU A 171 -5.35 14.37 0.62
C LEU A 171 -6.53 14.71 -0.29
N LEU A 172 -6.94 13.74 -1.09
CA LEU A 172 -8.22 13.71 -1.78
C LEU A 172 -9.12 12.68 -1.13
N ARG A 173 -10.28 13.13 -0.63
CA ARG A 173 -11.28 12.21 -0.08
C ARG A 173 -12.03 11.52 -1.20
N LYS A 174 -12.30 10.22 -1.06
CA LYS A 174 -13.09 9.41 -2.01
C LYS A 174 -14.36 10.10 -2.50
N ASN A 175 -15.10 10.74 -1.58
CA ASN A 175 -16.38 11.39 -1.88
C ASN A 175 -16.23 12.68 -2.70
N ASN A 176 -15.02 13.22 -2.84
CA ASN A 176 -14.74 14.47 -3.54
C ASN A 176 -13.83 14.26 -4.76
N ILE A 177 -13.70 13.02 -5.24
CA ILE A 177 -12.91 12.73 -6.44
C ILE A 177 -13.68 13.20 -7.67
N THR A 178 -13.21 14.30 -8.23
CA THR A 178 -13.64 14.87 -9.52
C THR A 178 -12.42 15.18 -10.38
N LYS A 179 -12.62 15.33 -11.70
CA LYS A 179 -11.55 15.75 -12.62
C LYS A 179 -10.83 17.01 -12.12
N LYS A 180 -11.58 17.99 -11.62
CA LYS A 180 -11.04 19.25 -11.06
C LYS A 180 -10.21 19.01 -9.81
N SER A 181 -10.66 18.15 -8.90
CA SER A 181 -9.92 17.86 -7.66
C SER A 181 -8.59 17.14 -7.91
N ILE A 182 -8.54 16.21 -8.87
CA ILE A 182 -7.32 15.49 -9.24
C ILE A 182 -6.34 16.45 -9.93
N ALA A 183 -6.83 17.25 -10.88
CA ALA A 183 -6.02 18.25 -11.57
C ALA A 183 -5.39 19.24 -10.58
N TYR A 184 -6.20 19.77 -9.65
CA TYR A 184 -5.70 20.65 -8.59
C TYR A 184 -4.63 19.98 -7.73
N ALA A 185 -4.87 18.74 -7.25
CA ALA A 185 -3.91 18.03 -6.42
C ALA A 185 -2.58 17.77 -7.14
N LEU A 186 -2.65 17.44 -8.43
CA LEU A 186 -1.46 17.24 -9.26
C LEU A 186 -0.72 18.55 -9.52
N GLU A 187 -1.42 19.62 -9.88
CA GLU A 187 -0.81 20.95 -10.07
C GLU A 187 -0.09 21.41 -8.82
N GLU A 188 -0.73 21.26 -7.66
CA GLU A 188 -0.20 21.65 -6.37
C GLU A 188 1.02 20.81 -5.99
N VAL A 189 0.98 19.48 -6.12
CA VAL A 189 2.15 18.62 -5.80
C VAL A 189 3.31 18.82 -6.78
N LEU A 190 3.04 19.02 -8.08
CA LEU A 190 4.07 19.11 -9.11
C LEU A 190 4.74 20.48 -9.19
N HIS A 191 4.03 21.57 -8.89
CA HIS A 191 4.56 22.94 -9.02
C HIS A 191 4.96 23.55 -7.68
N ASN A 192 4.37 23.12 -6.56
CA ASN A 192 4.76 23.61 -5.25
C ASN A 192 5.99 22.84 -4.74
N SER A 193 7.15 23.49 -4.79
CA SER A 193 8.43 22.89 -4.37
C SER A 193 8.46 22.39 -2.92
N LYS A 194 7.55 22.87 -2.05
CA LYS A 194 7.40 22.45 -0.65
C LYS A 194 7.27 20.92 -0.54
N TYR A 195 6.41 20.30 -1.34
CA TYR A 195 6.15 18.87 -1.23
C TYR A 195 7.40 18.05 -1.58
N LEU A 196 8.10 18.42 -2.65
CA LEU A 196 9.32 17.74 -3.07
C LEU A 196 10.48 17.97 -2.08
N GLN A 197 10.63 19.18 -1.53
CA GLN A 197 11.65 19.48 -0.52
C GLN A 197 11.44 18.65 0.74
N ASN A 198 10.22 18.64 1.27
CA ASN A 198 9.85 17.86 2.44
C ASN A 198 10.01 16.35 2.20
N ALA A 199 9.57 15.86 1.03
CA ALA A 199 9.75 14.45 0.66
C ALA A 199 11.25 14.06 0.67
N LYS A 200 12.11 14.88 0.07
CA LYS A 200 13.57 14.67 0.07
C LYS A 200 14.18 14.77 1.47
N GLU A 201 13.68 15.65 2.32
CA GLU A 201 14.12 15.75 3.71
C GLU A 201 13.77 14.49 4.50
N ILE A 202 12.53 14.01 4.40
CA ILE A 202 12.08 12.76 5.02
C ILE A 202 12.91 11.57 4.51
N SER A 203 13.16 11.48 3.21
CA SER A 203 14.04 10.44 2.63
C SER A 203 15.43 10.45 3.25
N LYS A 204 16.04 11.64 3.40
CA LYS A 204 17.34 11.79 4.07
C LYS A 204 17.28 11.39 5.54
N LEU A 205 16.21 11.75 6.26
CA LEU A 205 16.02 11.37 7.66
C LEU A 205 15.92 9.85 7.81
N LEU A 206 15.15 9.19 6.95
CA LEU A 206 15.00 7.73 6.95
C LEU A 206 16.32 7.03 6.62
N ALA A 207 17.07 7.54 5.63
CA ALA A 207 18.38 7.00 5.26
C ALA A 207 19.42 7.14 6.38
N ASN A 208 19.32 8.18 7.21
CA ASN A 208 20.21 8.46 8.34
C ASN A 208 19.61 8.08 9.70
N SER A 209 18.59 7.23 9.73
CA SER A 209 17.97 6.79 10.98
C SER A 209 19.03 6.16 11.90
N PRO A 210 19.07 6.57 13.20
CA PRO A 210 20.12 6.15 14.13
C PRO A 210 20.09 4.65 14.43
N MET A 211 18.95 3.99 14.20
CA MET A 211 18.81 2.55 14.32
C MET A 211 18.47 1.97 12.96
N LYS A 212 19.46 1.33 12.33
CA LYS A 212 19.24 0.69 11.03
C LYS A 212 18.35 -0.55 11.20
N PRO A 213 17.37 -0.78 10.31
CA PRO A 213 16.51 -1.96 10.37
C PRO A 213 17.31 -3.27 10.44
N GLN A 214 18.44 -3.37 9.73
CA GLN A 214 19.29 -4.57 9.79
C GLN A 214 19.90 -4.78 11.18
N GLU A 215 20.38 -3.72 11.82
CA GLU A 215 20.99 -3.80 13.15
C GLU A 215 19.96 -4.13 14.23
N ILE A 216 18.77 -3.51 14.15
CA ILE A 216 17.64 -3.85 15.03
C ILE A 216 17.33 -5.34 14.88
N PHE A 217 17.21 -5.83 13.65
CA PHE A 217 16.91 -7.23 13.38
C PHE A 217 17.95 -8.17 13.98
N VAL A 218 19.25 -7.92 13.72
CA VAL A 218 20.34 -8.73 14.28
C VAL A 218 20.29 -8.76 15.81
N LYS A 219 20.12 -7.61 16.46
CA LYS A 219 20.01 -7.53 17.93
C LYS A 219 18.85 -8.36 18.48
N HIS A 220 17.68 -8.34 17.82
CA HIS A 220 16.53 -9.14 18.25
C HIS A 220 16.74 -10.64 18.04
N VAL A 221 17.38 -11.03 16.94
CA VAL A 221 17.73 -12.44 16.68
C VAL A 221 18.76 -12.94 17.69
N GLU A 222 19.80 -12.16 18.00
CA GLU A 222 20.80 -12.49 19.02
C GLU A 222 20.17 -12.61 20.41
N LEU A 223 19.24 -11.71 20.76
CA LEU A 223 18.48 -11.79 22.00
C LEU A 223 17.67 -13.09 22.08
N ALA A 224 16.97 -13.44 21.00
CA ALA A 224 16.19 -14.68 20.93
C ALA A 224 17.08 -15.93 21.01
N ALA A 225 18.26 -15.93 20.37
CA ALA A 225 19.21 -17.02 20.45
C ALA A 225 19.83 -17.17 21.85
N ARG A 226 20.08 -16.05 22.54
CA ARG A 226 20.63 -16.04 23.91
C ARG A 226 19.64 -16.56 24.95
N PHE A 227 18.34 -16.37 24.71
CA PHE A 227 17.28 -16.76 25.64
C PHE A 227 16.27 -17.70 24.95
N PRO A 228 16.51 -19.03 24.93
CA PRO A 228 15.66 -19.99 24.22
C PRO A 228 14.18 -19.97 24.65
N ASN A 229 13.91 -19.61 25.91
CA ASN A 229 12.56 -19.52 26.46
C ASN A 229 11.95 -18.10 26.36
N ILE A 230 12.55 -17.17 25.62
CA ILE A 230 12.06 -15.78 25.58
C ILE A 230 10.60 -15.67 25.10
N SER A 231 10.19 -16.58 24.22
CA SER A 231 8.82 -16.64 23.69
C SER A 231 7.78 -16.89 24.76
N SER A 232 8.08 -17.67 25.81
CA SER A 232 7.13 -17.90 26.92
C SER A 232 6.96 -16.66 27.80
N TYR A 233 7.92 -15.74 27.80
CA TYR A 233 7.83 -14.47 28.54
C TYR A 233 7.25 -13.33 27.71
N LEU A 234 7.37 -13.40 26.37
CA LEU A 234 6.84 -12.40 25.43
C LEU A 234 5.48 -12.80 24.82
N GLN A 235 4.98 -13.99 25.13
CA GLN A 235 3.62 -14.39 24.78
C GLN A 235 2.63 -13.47 25.50
N LEU A 236 1.84 -12.75 24.71
CA LEU A 236 0.72 -11.97 25.22
C LEU A 236 -0.29 -12.95 25.83
N ALA A 237 -0.75 -12.69 27.06
CA ALA A 237 -1.78 -13.51 27.72
C ALA A 237 -3.03 -13.71 26.83
N SER A 238 -3.26 -12.79 25.89
CA SER A 238 -4.33 -12.87 24.91
C SER A 238 -4.25 -14.09 23.96
N THR A 239 -3.09 -14.74 23.80
CA THR A 239 -2.96 -15.93 22.96
C THR A 239 -3.58 -17.17 23.59
N GLU A 240 -3.82 -17.16 24.90
CA GLU A 240 -4.48 -18.26 25.64
C GLU A 240 -5.97 -18.00 25.87
N LEU A 241 -6.46 -16.80 25.53
CA LEU A 241 -7.87 -16.44 25.70
C LEU A 241 -8.73 -17.04 24.57
N GLY A 242 -9.84 -17.67 24.96
CA GLY A 242 -10.89 -18.06 24.02
C GLY A 242 -11.56 -16.84 23.38
N MET A 243 -12.12 -17.01 22.17
CA MET A 243 -12.74 -15.94 21.39
C MET A 243 -13.71 -15.06 22.19
N TRP A 244 -14.52 -15.66 23.06
CA TRP A 244 -15.51 -14.97 23.88
C TRP A 244 -14.90 -14.01 24.90
N THR A 245 -13.83 -14.43 25.58
CA THR A 245 -13.12 -13.60 26.57
C THR A 245 -12.20 -12.59 25.89
N TYR A 246 -11.61 -12.94 24.74
CA TYR A 246 -10.76 -12.05 23.96
C TYR A 246 -11.51 -10.78 23.50
N PHE A 247 -12.77 -10.93 23.07
CA PHE A 247 -13.63 -9.80 22.68
C PHE A 247 -14.47 -9.22 23.82
N CYS A 248 -14.21 -9.61 25.08
CA CYS A 248 -15.02 -9.23 26.25
C CYS A 248 -16.53 -9.52 26.10
N MET A 249 -16.90 -10.48 25.24
CA MET A 249 -18.29 -10.85 25.01
C MET A 249 -18.91 -11.56 26.21
N ASP A 250 -18.08 -12.21 27.02
CA ASP A 250 -18.44 -12.76 28.32
C ASP A 250 -18.95 -11.69 29.30
N LYS A 251 -18.30 -10.52 29.35
CA LYS A 251 -18.76 -9.38 30.16
C LYS A 251 -20.03 -8.76 29.62
N ALA A 252 -20.10 -8.55 28.30
CA ALA A 252 -21.30 -7.99 27.66
C ALA A 252 -22.52 -8.92 27.83
N TRP A 253 -22.32 -10.23 27.72
CA TRP A 253 -23.38 -11.22 27.94
C TRP A 253 -23.87 -11.21 29.40
N ASN A 254 -22.95 -11.14 30.36
CA ASN A 254 -23.31 -11.06 31.78
C ASN A 254 -24.11 -9.79 32.08
N GLU A 255 -23.72 -8.62 31.57
CA GLU A 255 -24.48 -7.38 31.75
C GLU A 255 -25.87 -7.44 31.10
N ILE A 256 -25.97 -7.92 29.86
CA ILE A 256 -27.26 -8.06 29.16
C ILE A 256 -28.18 -9.06 29.88
N SER A 257 -27.63 -10.18 30.37
CA SER A 257 -28.39 -11.19 31.11
C SER A 257 -28.87 -10.70 32.47
N LEU A 258 -28.07 -9.89 33.17
CA LEU A 258 -28.45 -9.21 34.42
C LEU A 258 -29.55 -8.19 34.17
N GLU A 259 -29.44 -7.35 33.14
CA GLU A 259 -30.50 -6.40 32.80
C GLU A 259 -31.80 -7.10 32.41
N ALA A 260 -31.73 -8.20 31.66
CA ALA A 260 -32.88 -9.00 31.30
C ALA A 260 -33.53 -9.65 32.53
N LEU A 261 -32.74 -10.20 33.45
CA LEU A 261 -33.22 -10.76 34.72
C LEU A 261 -33.89 -9.71 35.59
N VAL A 262 -33.27 -8.53 35.76
CA VAL A 262 -33.86 -7.41 36.51
C VAL A 262 -35.19 -6.99 35.89
N LYS A 263 -35.27 -6.85 34.55
CA LYS A 263 -36.54 -6.54 33.86
C LYS A 263 -37.59 -7.63 34.02
N ILE A 264 -37.20 -8.91 34.08
CA ILE A 264 -38.13 -10.02 34.32
C ILE A 264 -38.66 -9.96 35.76
N VAL A 265 -37.78 -9.80 36.74
CA VAL A 265 -38.14 -9.70 38.17
C VAL A 265 -39.02 -8.47 38.43
N ASP A 266 -38.70 -7.32 37.88
CA ASP A 266 -39.47 -6.08 38.05
C ASP A 266 -40.87 -6.15 37.39
N ASN A 267 -40.99 -6.87 36.26
CA ASN A 267 -42.26 -7.06 35.57
C ASN A 267 -43.06 -8.27 36.06
N PHE A 268 -42.45 -9.17 36.82
CA PHE A 268 -43.10 -10.36 37.38
C PHE A 268 -44.30 -10.00 38.28
N PRO A 269 -44.20 -9.09 39.27
CA PRO A 269 -45.36 -8.73 40.09
C PRO A 269 -46.44 -7.98 39.30
N LYS A 270 -46.09 -7.21 38.26
CA LYS A 270 -47.07 -6.54 37.38
C LYS A 270 -47.83 -7.54 36.51
N ARG A 271 -47.12 -8.54 35.96
CA ARG A 271 -47.74 -9.63 35.19
C ARG A 271 -48.55 -10.57 36.08
N LEU A 272 -48.07 -10.86 37.29
CA LEU A 272 -48.80 -11.65 38.28
C LEU A 272 -50.10 -10.95 38.69
N LYS A 273 -50.05 -9.64 38.96
CA LYS A 273 -51.25 -8.83 39.23
C LYS A 273 -52.22 -8.81 38.05
N ALA A 274 -51.72 -8.62 36.82
CA ALA A 274 -52.55 -8.71 35.62
C ALA A 274 -53.18 -10.11 35.41
N CYS A 275 -52.49 -11.20 35.77
CA CYS A 275 -53.05 -12.56 35.73
C CYS A 275 -54.08 -12.82 36.85
N ILE A 276 -53.88 -12.25 38.04
CA ILE A 276 -54.85 -12.32 39.15
C ILE A 276 -56.12 -11.54 38.78
N ASP A 277 -55.95 -10.32 38.25
CA ASP A 277 -57.06 -9.45 37.83
C ASP A 277 -57.84 -10.03 36.64
N ALA A 278 -57.16 -10.70 35.69
CA ALA A 278 -57.80 -11.33 34.52
C ALA A 278 -58.59 -12.62 34.85
N ASN A 279 -58.27 -13.31 35.95
CA ASN A 279 -58.96 -14.53 36.38
C ASN A 279 -60.06 -14.28 37.43
N GLY A 280 -60.38 -13.02 37.76
CA GLY A 280 -61.55 -12.67 38.57
C GLY A 280 -61.54 -13.19 40.01
N VAL A 281 -60.37 -13.42 40.62
CA VAL A 281 -60.28 -13.82 42.03
C VAL A 281 -60.24 -12.56 42.90
N HIS A 282 -61.41 -12.12 43.35
CA HIS A 282 -61.53 -11.17 44.46
C HIS A 282 -61.16 -11.88 45.77
N PHE A 283 -60.11 -11.42 46.44
CA PHE A 283 -59.89 -11.72 47.84
C PHE A 283 -60.64 -10.65 48.66
N GLU A 284 -61.68 -11.07 49.39
CA GLU A 284 -62.19 -10.32 50.56
C GLU A 284 -61.16 -10.35 51.69
#